data_AF-A0A817LT84-F1
#
_entry.id   AF-A0A817LT84-F1
#
_cell.length_a   1.000
_cell.length_b   1.000
_cell.length_c   1.000
_cell.angle_alpha   90.00
_cell.angle_beta   90.00
_cell.angle_gamma   90.00
#
_symmetry.space_group_name_H-M   'P 1'
#
loop_
_entity.id
_entity.type
_entity.pdbx_description
1 polymer ?
#
loop_
_entity_poly.entity_id
_entity_poly.type
_entity_poly.pdbx_seq_one_letter_code
_entity_poly.pdbx_strand_id
1 'polypeptide(L)'
;MRFFIVLVVLLIALNLKISLAQFNIPQCIQKKIDSILAEPVWNPPATIRKYSYNNKPTYLLSSNCCDQFNDLYDKSCNRICAPSGGFTGQGDGQCRDFYQTAKFLGDVWVDKRSREK
;
A
#
# COMPACT_ATOMS: atom_id res chain seq x y z
N MET A 1 18.09 -12.33 46.11
CA MET A 1 18.05 -11.07 45.33
C MET A 1 18.64 -11.21 43.92
N ARG A 2 19.81 -11.84 43.73
CA ARG A 2 20.44 -12.00 42.39
C ARG A 2 19.68 -12.96 41.44
N PHE A 3 19.12 -14.05 41.94
CA PHE A 3 18.32 -14.99 41.12
C PHE A 3 16.98 -14.42 40.64
N PHE A 4 16.35 -13.53 41.43
CA PHE A 4 15.09 -12.87 41.06
C PHE A 4 15.28 -11.89 39.89
N ILE A 5 16.42 -11.21 39.83
CA ILE A 5 16.76 -10.28 38.75
C ILE A 5 16.96 -11.04 37.43
N VAL A 6 17.61 -12.22 37.46
CA VAL A 6 17.81 -13.05 36.25
C VAL A 6 16.48 -13.56 35.70
N LEU A 7 15.54 -13.95 36.56
CA LEU A 7 14.21 -14.43 36.13
C LEU A 7 13.36 -13.32 35.49
N VAL A 8 13.43 -12.10 36.02
CA VAL A 8 12.73 -10.92 35.47
C VAL A 8 13.31 -10.50 34.12
N VAL A 9 14.64 -10.54 33.96
CA VAL A 9 15.30 -10.24 32.67
C VAL A 9 14.95 -11.28 31.60
N LEU A 10 14.83 -12.56 31.97
CA LEU A 10 14.41 -13.62 31.04
C LEU A 10 12.96 -13.43 30.56
N LEU A 11 12.05 -13.01 31.46
CA LEU A 11 10.65 -12.74 31.14
C LEU A 11 10.49 -11.51 30.23
N ILE A 12 11.34 -10.48 30.38
CA ILE A 12 11.35 -9.31 29.48
C ILE A 12 11.82 -9.71 28.07
N ALA A 13 12.80 -10.61 27.96
CA ALA A 13 13.30 -11.11 26.67
C ALA A 13 12.28 -11.98 25.90
N LEU A 14 11.34 -12.63 26.60
CA LEU A 14 10.25 -13.41 25.99
C LEU A 14 9.08 -12.55 25.48
N ASN A 15 8.96 -11.28 25.91
CA ASN A 15 7.87 -10.39 25.48
C ASN A 15 8.18 -9.55 24.24
N LEU A 16 9.34 -9.75 23.58
CA LEU A 16 9.70 -9.03 22.35
C LEU A 16 9.49 -9.84 21.06
N LYS A 17 8.58 -10.82 21.09
CA LYS A 17 8.18 -11.53 19.88
C LYS A 17 6.67 -11.52 19.75
N ILE A 18 6.27 -10.97 18.60
CA ILE A 18 4.99 -11.12 17.91
C ILE A 18 4.05 -9.93 18.10
N SER A 19 4.29 -8.91 17.27
CA SER A 19 3.30 -8.62 16.22
C SER A 19 4.02 -8.52 14.87
N LEU A 20 4.53 -9.66 14.39
CA LEU A 20 5.04 -9.82 13.00
C LEU A 20 3.89 -9.95 11.98
N ALA A 21 2.69 -9.50 12.35
CA ALA A 21 1.50 -9.49 11.50
C ALA A 21 1.29 -8.14 10.80
N GLN A 22 2.20 -7.17 10.95
CA GLN A 22 2.33 -6.07 9.99
C GLN A 22 3.05 -6.58 8.75
N PHE A 23 2.25 -7.05 7.80
CA PHE A 23 2.64 -7.47 6.47
C PHE A 23 3.69 -6.55 5.84
N ASN A 24 4.70 -7.13 5.19
CA ASN A 24 5.80 -6.49 4.47
C ASN A 24 5.30 -5.51 3.36
N ILE A 25 4.85 -4.33 3.75
CA ILE A 25 4.60 -3.20 2.85
C ILE A 25 5.94 -2.47 2.70
N PRO A 26 6.44 -2.24 1.47
CA PRO A 26 7.66 -1.47 1.28
C PRO A 26 7.53 -0.11 1.95
N GLN A 27 8.58 0.34 2.64
CA GLN A 27 8.57 1.63 3.35
C GLN A 27 8.17 2.79 2.45
N CYS A 28 8.53 2.74 1.17
CA CYS A 28 8.15 3.76 0.20
C CYS A 28 6.64 3.78 -0.12
N ILE A 29 5.95 2.63 -0.05
CA ILE A 29 4.49 2.54 -0.16
C ILE A 29 3.84 3.08 1.13
N GLN A 30 4.42 2.79 2.29
CA GLN A 30 3.97 3.40 3.55
C GLN A 30 4.04 4.94 3.47
N LYS A 31 5.14 5.49 2.97
CA LYS A 31 5.27 6.95 2.75
C LYS A 31 4.20 7.53 1.83
N LYS A 32 3.71 6.77 0.84
CA LYS A 32 2.58 7.20 -0.01
C LYS A 32 1.29 7.29 0.81
N ILE A 33 1.01 6.29 1.65
CA ILE A 33 -0.13 6.33 2.59
C ILE A 33 -0.02 7.56 3.49
N ASP A 34 1.13 7.77 4.11
CA ASP A 34 1.36 8.89 5.03
C ASP A 34 1.16 10.25 4.32
N SER A 35 1.58 10.36 3.05
CA SER A 35 1.38 11.57 2.25
C SER A 35 -0.11 11.84 1.99
N ILE A 36 -0.88 10.80 1.63
CA ILE A 36 -2.34 10.92 1.43
C ILE A 36 -3.06 11.26 2.75
N LEU A 37 -2.60 10.70 3.87
CA LEU A 37 -3.15 11.00 5.20
C LEU A 37 -2.89 12.45 5.64
N ALA A 38 -1.84 13.10 5.11
CA ALA A 38 -1.57 14.51 5.34
C ALA A 38 -2.44 15.46 4.49
N GLU A 39 -3.13 14.93 3.48
CA GLU A 39 -4.07 15.69 2.65
C GLU A 39 -5.50 15.68 3.24
N PRO A 40 -6.37 16.62 2.82
CA PRO A 40 -7.81 16.53 3.07
C PRO A 40 -8.37 15.18 2.64
N VAL A 41 -9.43 14.71 3.32
CA VAL A 41 -10.04 13.42 3.02
C VAL A 41 -10.50 13.36 1.57
N TRP A 42 -9.98 12.38 0.83
CA TRP A 42 -10.33 12.15 -0.57
C TRP A 42 -11.75 11.60 -0.72
N ASN A 43 -12.38 11.92 -1.85
CA ASN A 43 -13.64 11.33 -2.27
C ASN A 43 -13.60 11.06 -3.78
N PRO A 44 -13.50 9.80 -4.24
CA PRO A 44 -13.62 8.55 -3.46
C PRO A 44 -12.43 8.30 -2.51
N PRO A 45 -12.59 7.43 -1.49
CA PRO A 45 -11.50 7.08 -0.58
C PRO A 45 -10.29 6.50 -1.32
N ALA A 46 -9.09 6.88 -0.89
CA ALA A 46 -7.86 6.38 -1.47
C ALA A 46 -7.70 4.87 -1.24
N THR A 47 -7.11 4.18 -2.21
CA THR A 47 -6.81 2.75 -2.15
C THR A 47 -5.39 2.47 -2.65
N ILE A 48 -4.72 1.52 -2.00
CA ILE A 48 -3.52 0.86 -2.52
C ILE A 48 -3.83 -0.63 -2.64
N ARG A 49 -3.72 -1.17 -3.85
CA ARG A 49 -4.01 -2.57 -4.14
C ARG A 49 -2.76 -3.29 -4.62
N LYS A 50 -2.55 -4.52 -4.15
CA LYS A 50 -1.40 -5.34 -4.54
C LYS A 50 -1.77 -6.25 -5.69
N TYR A 51 -0.91 -6.32 -6.71
CA TYR A 51 -1.03 -7.23 -7.84
C TYR A 51 0.27 -8.01 -8.06
N SER A 52 0.16 -9.20 -8.64
CA SER A 52 1.27 -9.84 -9.36
C SER A 52 1.13 -9.49 -10.84
N TYR A 53 2.04 -8.67 -11.36
CA TYR A 53 2.09 -8.28 -12.77
C TYR A 53 3.47 -8.65 -13.30
N ASN A 54 3.53 -9.40 -14.40
CA ASN A 54 4.79 -9.98 -14.92
C ASN A 54 5.58 -10.76 -13.85
N ASN A 55 4.87 -11.53 -13.02
CA ASN A 55 5.42 -12.30 -11.88
C ASN A 55 6.15 -11.46 -10.83
N LYS A 56 5.95 -10.14 -10.81
CA LYS A 56 6.52 -9.21 -9.82
C LYS A 56 5.41 -8.57 -8.98
N PRO A 57 5.65 -8.35 -7.67
CA PRO A 57 4.71 -7.61 -6.84
C PRO A 57 4.67 -6.14 -7.28
N THR A 58 3.46 -5.64 -7.49
CA THR A 58 3.18 -4.26 -7.89
C THR A 58 2.05 -3.67 -7.04
N TYR A 59 2.01 -2.35 -6.95
CA TYR A 59 1.12 -1.59 -6.08
C TYR A 59 0.39 -0.55 -6.92
N LEU A 60 -0.92 -0.75 -7.10
CA LEU A 60 -1.80 0.17 -7.82
C LEU A 60 -2.37 1.19 -6.84
N LEU A 61 -2.11 2.46 -7.09
CA LEU A 61 -2.62 3.60 -6.32
C LEU A 61 -3.83 4.20 -7.03
N SER A 62 -4.94 4.42 -6.32
CA SER A 62 -6.04 5.22 -6.88
C SER A 62 -5.69 6.71 -6.87
N SER A 63 -6.22 7.47 -7.82
CA SER A 63 -6.19 8.93 -7.82
C SER A 63 -7.37 9.55 -7.06
N ASN A 64 -7.25 10.84 -6.73
CA ASN A 64 -8.28 11.60 -6.01
C ASN A 64 -9.24 12.38 -6.93
N CYS A 65 -9.04 12.30 -8.26
CA CYS A 65 -9.83 12.99 -9.27
C CYS A 65 -9.98 12.13 -10.54
N CYS A 66 -11.08 12.36 -11.25
CA CYS A 66 -11.58 11.56 -12.37
C CYS A 66 -10.65 11.55 -13.60
N ASP A 67 -9.85 12.59 -13.81
CA ASP A 67 -8.95 12.76 -14.96
C ASP A 67 -7.47 12.48 -14.62
N GLN A 68 -7.18 12.06 -13.38
CA GLN A 68 -5.84 11.69 -12.95
C GLN A 68 -5.59 10.19 -13.16
N PHE A 69 -4.32 9.84 -13.34
CA PHE A 69 -3.89 8.46 -13.53
C PHE A 69 -3.88 7.66 -12.22
N ASN A 70 -4.29 6.40 -12.30
CA ASN A 70 -4.08 5.42 -11.25
C ASN A 70 -2.70 4.76 -11.46
N ASP A 71 -1.69 5.24 -10.75
CA ASP A 71 -0.31 4.82 -10.98
C ASP A 71 0.00 3.43 -10.41
N LEU A 72 0.75 2.65 -11.18
CA LEU A 72 1.30 1.36 -10.78
C LEU A 72 2.77 1.49 -10.41
N TYR A 73 3.14 1.02 -9.22
CA TYR A 73 4.51 1.07 -8.70
C TYR A 73 5.08 -0.34 -8.48
N ASP A 74 6.39 -0.50 -8.64
CA ASP A 74 7.10 -1.71 -8.21
C ASP A 74 7.39 -1.69 -6.69
N LYS A 75 8.04 -2.75 -6.18
CA LYS A 75 8.44 -2.86 -4.76
C LYS A 75 9.45 -1.79 -4.29
N SER A 76 10.14 -1.15 -5.22
CA SER A 76 11.11 -0.07 -4.99
C SER A 76 10.47 1.31 -5.19
N CYS A 77 9.16 1.37 -5.43
CA CYS A 77 8.40 2.58 -5.74
C CYS A 77 8.81 3.31 -7.01
N ASN A 78 9.40 2.61 -7.97
CA ASN A 78 9.52 3.13 -9.33
C ASN A 78 8.14 3.07 -9.98
N ARG A 79 7.72 4.19 -10.60
CA ARG A 79 6.50 4.21 -11.41
C ARG A 79 6.72 3.34 -12.64
N ILE A 80 5.84 2.36 -12.86
CA ILE A 80 5.85 1.47 -14.02
C ILE A 80 5.02 2.08 -15.15
N CYS A 81 3.77 2.43 -14.86
CA CYS A 81 2.77 2.92 -15.81
C CYS A 81 1.52 3.40 -15.05
N ALA A 82 0.46 3.75 -15.77
CA ALA A 82 -0.89 3.85 -15.25
C ALA A 82 -1.85 3.00 -16.09
N PRO A 83 -2.40 1.89 -15.56
CA PRO A 83 -3.32 1.04 -16.32
C PRO A 83 -4.73 1.63 -16.45
N SER A 84 -5.09 2.64 -15.66
CA SER A 84 -6.39 3.31 -15.72
C SER A 84 -6.32 4.76 -15.24
N GLY A 85 -7.46 5.45 -15.26
CA GLY A 85 -7.55 6.88 -14.99
C GLY A 85 -7.17 7.69 -16.23
N GLY A 86 -6.84 8.96 -16.04
CA GLY A 86 -6.64 9.88 -17.16
C GLY A 86 -7.96 10.31 -17.79
N PHE A 87 -7.89 11.27 -18.72
CA PHE A 87 -9.07 11.82 -19.39
C PHE A 87 -9.97 10.77 -20.06
N THR A 88 -9.38 9.72 -20.62
CA THR A 88 -10.11 8.63 -21.29
C THR A 88 -10.50 7.48 -20.35
N GLY A 89 -9.97 7.46 -19.12
CA GLY A 89 -10.06 6.33 -18.20
C GLY A 89 -9.15 5.15 -18.54
N GLN A 90 -8.44 5.18 -19.68
CA GLN A 90 -7.62 4.06 -20.19
C GLN A 90 -6.16 4.09 -19.70
N GLY A 91 -5.83 5.02 -18.81
CA GLY A 91 -4.47 5.16 -18.31
C GLY A 91 -3.52 5.79 -19.34
N ASP A 92 -2.22 5.57 -19.15
CA ASP A 92 -1.16 6.17 -19.97
C ASP A 92 -0.77 5.32 -21.20
N GLY A 93 -1.45 4.20 -21.42
CA GLY A 93 -1.23 3.32 -22.56
C GLY A 93 0.05 2.49 -22.52
N GLN A 94 0.83 2.52 -21.42
CA GLN A 94 2.09 1.76 -21.30
C GLN A 94 1.89 0.31 -20.83
N CYS A 95 0.82 0.02 -20.07
CA CYS A 95 0.51 -1.32 -19.57
C CYS A 95 -0.90 -1.76 -19.97
N ARG A 96 -1.14 -1.84 -21.27
CA ARG A 96 -2.45 -2.15 -21.88
C ARG A 96 -2.97 -3.55 -21.52
N ASP A 97 -2.07 -4.46 -21.18
CA ASP A 97 -2.35 -5.86 -20.83
C ASP A 97 -2.56 -6.07 -19.30
N PHE A 98 -2.47 -5.00 -18.51
CA PHE A 98 -2.47 -5.10 -17.05
C PHE A 98 -3.71 -5.80 -16.51
N TYR A 99 -4.91 -5.37 -16.91
CA TYR A 99 -6.15 -5.96 -16.39
C TYR A 99 -6.43 -7.37 -16.93
N GLN A 100 -5.75 -7.81 -18.00
CA GLN A 100 -5.86 -9.15 -18.54
C GLN A 100 -4.89 -10.14 -17.88
N THR A 101 -3.71 -9.65 -17.46
CA THR A 101 -2.60 -10.52 -17.02
C THR A 101 -2.28 -10.40 -15.53
N ALA A 102 -2.54 -9.24 -14.91
CA ALA A 102 -2.23 -9.01 -13.51
C ALA A 102 -3.19 -9.80 -12.61
N LYS A 103 -2.63 -10.45 -11.59
CA LYS A 103 -3.41 -11.17 -10.57
C LYS A 103 -3.54 -10.31 -9.33
N PHE A 104 -4.77 -10.00 -8.93
CA PHE A 104 -5.03 -9.30 -7.68
C PHE A 104 -4.60 -10.17 -6.48
N LEU A 105 -3.82 -9.57 -5.58
CA LEU A 105 -3.29 -10.25 -4.39
C LEU A 105 -3.91 -9.76 -3.08
N GLY A 106 -4.67 -8.66 -3.11
CA GLY A 106 -5.34 -8.09 -1.94
C GLY A 106 -5.20 -6.57 -1.83
N ASP A 107 -6.05 -5.98 -0.99
CA ASP A 107 -5.94 -4.58 -0.60
C ASP A 107 -4.79 -4.40 0.39
N VAL A 108 -3.89 -3.48 0.09
CA VAL A 108 -2.79 -3.09 0.99
C VAL A 108 -3.30 -2.07 2.01
N TRP A 109 -4.07 -1.11 1.53
CA TRP A 109 -4.65 -0.05 2.34
C TRP A 109 -5.87 0.54 1.65
N VAL A 110 -6.85 0.94 2.45
CA VAL A 110 -8.02 1.71 2.05
C VAL A 110 -8.17 2.82 3.08
N ASP A 111 -8.24 4.08 2.64
CA ASP A 111 -8.50 5.19 3.54
C ASP A 111 -9.88 5.01 4.20
N LYS A 112 -9.89 4.93 5.53
CA LYS A 112 -11.11 4.75 6.32
C LYS A 112 -11.69 6.08 6.80
N ARG A 113 -11.01 7.20 6.57
CA ARG A 113 -11.54 8.53 6.90
C ARG A 113 -12.76 8.81 6.02
N SER A 114 -13.78 9.43 6.59
CA SER A 114 -14.91 10.00 5.86
C SER A 114 -15.01 11.49 6.17
N ARG A 115 -15.46 12.30 5.21
CA ARG A 115 -15.88 13.67 5.52
C ARG A 115 -17.15 13.56 6.36
N GLU A 116 -17.13 14.11 7.58
CA GLU A 116 -18.37 14.30 8.34
C GLU A 116 -19.31 15.16 7.49
N LYS A 117 -20.59 14.75 7.43
CA LYS A 117 -21.61 15.41 6.61
C LYS A 117 -22.11 16.69 7.27
#